data_AF-A0A0M8MYU3-F1
#
_entry.id   AF-A0A0M8MYU3-F1
#
_cell.length_a   1.000
_cell.length_b   1.000
_cell.length_c   1.000
_cell.angle_alpha   90.00
_cell.angle_beta   90.00
_cell.angle_gamma   90.00
#
_symmetry.space_group_name_H-M   'P 1'
#
loop_
_entity.id
_entity.type
_entity.pdbx_description
1 polymer ?
#
loop_
_entity_poly.entity_id
_entity_poly.type
_entity_poly.pdbx_seq_one_letter_code
_entity_poly.pdbx_strand_id
1 'polypeptide(L)'
;MRQKKSSFESDSPALTDCVDASIITLQQAETYFGIFFRGCDHYVPVFDPGHDTLTSIRTRSSLLFCAICAVGCRIVAGADTQHWRLLDFHLKRMLNCVLATPSLACLETVQALLVRSCYASERSLLVAAATRMACDLGFPDAYDQLVSRSVSSRERERSSAMAASGPGICTRGDGDESSAVLMRRARTWLHLFVLGHIHHVDAADLTTFRFVGDARRSRILLKSALSTELDLFLLSQVELNVIRARIYDSLSSDLSRSDDSEEAMTALVREARIDIDVWFDDWAHMFEKHAAQSPWLLVNLRVQKCWAENMAMCAAVRVSGVEDVDVMTPFQRELLFIARDALEEHLSIMVEEPRIYLRNLRFAMDFVWAKCTFCYLLLVKLSLLLPSSGTSCRGRSSQELIDHGNTLLAELRDVGGGEGESSAGGYQSNTSRLYIQLLKTGIERFANTLTTKKDQGHDMSCASKRAPSSLPADSAAASAAAAAAAAAAANDDGQGQIQGGGLESFVPEQFVFEWDFPGLTLFSSGIGMAWLDDILLGTLNGGDDFLAWGPIGILSE
;
A
#
# COMPACT_ATOMS: atom_id res chain seq x y z
N MET A 1 0.67 -19.90 50.78
CA MET A 1 2.02 -19.60 50.26
C MET A 1 2.20 -18.08 50.22
N ARG A 2 3.17 -17.52 50.94
CA ARG A 2 3.50 -16.09 50.83
C ARG A 2 4.22 -15.89 49.50
N GLN A 3 3.60 -15.17 48.54
CA GLN A 3 4.30 -14.75 47.33
C GLN A 3 5.54 -13.95 47.74
N LYS A 4 6.73 -14.44 47.37
CA LYS A 4 7.98 -13.69 47.51
C LYS A 4 7.81 -12.40 46.70
N LYS A 5 7.87 -11.24 47.35
CA LYS A 5 7.95 -9.95 46.63
C LYS A 5 9.17 -10.01 45.73
N SER A 6 8.98 -9.66 44.46
CA SER A 6 10.07 -9.51 43.50
C SER A 6 11.08 -8.48 44.01
N SER A 7 12.36 -8.69 43.75
CA SER A 7 13.40 -7.66 43.98
C SER A 7 13.38 -6.56 42.93
N PHE A 8 12.55 -6.70 41.89
CA PHE A 8 12.33 -5.73 40.83
C PHE A 8 10.92 -5.11 40.97
N GLU A 9 10.85 -3.79 41.00
CA GLU A 9 9.61 -3.01 40.96
C GLU A 9 9.46 -2.40 39.56
N SER A 10 8.25 -2.41 39.02
CA SER A 10 7.93 -1.73 37.76
C SER A 10 7.38 -0.35 38.10
N ASP A 11 8.00 0.70 37.59
CA ASP A 11 7.41 2.03 37.64
C ASP A 11 6.15 2.07 36.76
N SER A 12 5.18 2.90 37.16
CA SER A 12 4.03 3.26 36.33
C SER A 12 4.22 4.70 35.86
N PRO A 13 4.98 4.91 34.77
CA PRO A 13 5.30 6.25 34.29
C PRO A 13 4.05 6.95 33.78
N ALA A 14 3.85 8.20 34.21
CA ALA A 14 2.78 9.05 33.70
C ALA A 14 3.13 9.53 32.29
N LEU A 15 2.30 9.19 31.31
CA LEU A 15 2.45 9.63 29.93
C LEU A 15 1.92 11.07 29.77
N THR A 16 2.83 12.03 29.64
CA THR A 16 2.48 13.44 29.38
C THR A 16 2.14 13.64 27.91
N ASP A 17 1.00 14.25 27.62
CA ASP A 17 0.59 14.54 26.25
C ASP A 17 1.44 15.68 25.63
N CYS A 18 1.37 15.86 24.31
CA CYS A 18 2.21 16.81 23.57
C CYS A 18 1.84 18.29 23.81
N VAL A 19 0.63 18.58 24.28
CA VAL A 19 0.21 19.94 24.65
C VAL A 19 0.72 20.28 26.04
N ASP A 20 0.56 19.36 27.00
CA ASP A 20 1.04 19.52 28.37
C ASP A 20 2.57 19.51 28.44
N ALA A 21 3.22 18.76 27.55
CA ALA A 21 4.67 18.81 27.34
C ALA A 21 5.14 20.09 26.64
N SER A 22 4.23 21.02 26.28
CA SER A 22 4.53 22.28 25.58
C SER A 22 5.26 22.10 24.25
N ILE A 23 5.09 20.95 23.59
CA ILE A 23 5.64 20.68 22.25
C ILE A 23 4.79 21.39 21.21
N ILE A 24 3.46 21.37 21.41
CA ILE A 24 2.48 22.08 20.58
C ILE A 24 1.49 22.85 21.44
N THR A 25 0.87 23.86 20.85
CA THR A 25 -0.26 24.57 21.44
C THR A 25 -1.56 23.79 21.26
N LEU A 26 -2.59 24.09 22.06
CA LEU A 26 -3.92 23.50 21.88
C LEU A 26 -4.51 23.81 20.49
N GLN A 27 -4.29 25.01 19.97
CA GLN A 27 -4.75 25.41 18.63
C GLN A 27 -4.08 24.58 17.51
N GLN A 28 -2.79 24.31 17.65
CA GLN A 28 -2.08 23.40 16.73
C GLN A 28 -2.65 21.98 16.84
N ALA A 29 -2.91 21.50 18.06
CA ALA A 29 -3.53 20.20 18.25
C ALA A 29 -4.92 20.09 17.61
N GLU A 30 -5.77 21.11 17.73
CA GLU A 30 -7.07 21.18 17.05
C GLU A 30 -6.91 21.08 15.53
N THR A 31 -5.93 21.80 14.97
CA THR A 31 -5.63 21.78 13.54
C THR A 31 -5.17 20.38 13.09
N TYR A 32 -4.20 19.79 13.77
CA TYR A 32 -3.64 18.49 13.40
C TYR A 32 -4.65 17.36 13.59
N PHE A 33 -5.41 17.39 14.68
CA PHE A 33 -6.50 16.44 14.92
C PHE A 33 -7.57 16.54 13.84
N GLY A 34 -8.01 17.77 13.49
CA GLY A 34 -8.97 17.99 12.42
C GLY A 34 -8.47 17.50 11.05
N ILE A 35 -7.17 17.64 10.76
CA ILE A 35 -6.56 17.11 9.54
C ILE A 35 -6.56 15.58 9.51
N PHE A 36 -6.28 14.93 10.65
CA PHE A 36 -6.32 13.47 10.72
C PHE A 36 -7.72 12.94 10.37
N PHE A 37 -8.78 13.47 11.00
CA PHE A 37 -10.17 13.06 10.75
C PHE A 37 -10.77 13.63 9.45
N ARG A 38 -9.99 14.36 8.65
CA ARG A 38 -10.39 14.80 7.31
C ARG A 38 -10.07 13.76 6.23
N GLY A 39 -9.23 12.77 6.54
CA GLY A 39 -8.92 11.71 5.57
C GLY A 39 -7.84 10.71 5.99
N CYS A 40 -7.02 10.97 7.01
CA CYS A 40 -6.07 9.95 7.50
C CYS A 40 -6.80 8.77 8.16
N ASP A 41 -7.95 9.02 8.77
CA ASP A 41 -8.85 8.04 9.36
C ASP A 41 -9.42 7.05 8.33
N HIS A 42 -9.52 7.44 7.05
CA HIS A 42 -9.85 6.49 5.98
C HIS A 42 -8.80 5.39 5.83
N TYR A 43 -7.53 5.70 6.14
CA TYR A 43 -6.42 4.73 6.13
C TYR A 43 -6.21 4.04 7.47
N VAL A 44 -6.94 4.46 8.51
CA VAL A 44 -6.99 3.83 9.84
C VAL A 44 -8.44 3.78 10.35
N PRO A 45 -9.33 2.98 9.72
CA PRO A 45 -10.78 3.02 9.92
C PRO A 45 -11.23 2.34 11.22
N VAL A 46 -10.67 2.77 12.35
CA VAL A 46 -10.89 2.18 13.68
C VAL A 46 -11.62 3.10 14.64
N PHE A 47 -11.82 4.36 14.23
CA PHE A 47 -12.40 5.42 15.04
C PHE A 47 -13.89 5.59 14.76
N ASP A 48 -14.60 6.09 15.78
CA ASP A 48 -15.99 6.51 15.71
C ASP A 48 -16.07 8.03 15.90
N PRO A 49 -16.37 8.83 14.87
CA PRO A 49 -16.40 10.30 14.98
C PRO A 49 -17.36 10.84 16.05
N GLY A 50 -18.40 10.08 16.43
CA GLY A 50 -19.34 10.48 17.48
C GLY A 50 -18.75 10.33 18.90
N HIS A 51 -17.78 9.42 19.07
CA HIS A 51 -17.14 9.13 20.35
C HIS A 51 -15.72 9.70 20.43
N ASP A 52 -14.99 9.66 19.32
CA ASP A 52 -13.56 9.90 19.19
C ASP A 52 -13.26 11.37 18.86
N THR A 53 -13.80 12.27 19.68
CA THR A 53 -13.52 13.71 19.61
C THR A 53 -12.16 14.05 20.21
N LEU A 54 -11.64 15.24 19.89
CA LEU A 54 -10.38 15.74 20.45
C LEU A 54 -10.37 15.66 21.97
N THR A 55 -11.43 16.19 22.61
CA THR A 55 -11.56 16.20 24.07
C THR A 55 -11.66 14.79 24.64
N SER A 56 -12.46 13.92 24.01
CA SER A 56 -12.64 12.53 24.45
C SER A 56 -11.33 11.74 24.38
N ILE A 57 -10.62 11.78 23.24
CA ILE A 57 -9.33 11.12 23.07
C ILE A 57 -8.29 11.65 24.05
N ARG A 58 -8.12 12.97 24.13
CA ARG A 58 -7.11 13.59 25.00
C ARG A 58 -7.33 13.22 26.47
N THR A 59 -8.60 13.16 26.90
CA THR A 59 -8.94 12.81 28.29
C THR A 59 -8.62 11.35 28.63
N ARG A 60 -8.81 10.43 27.68
CA ARG A 60 -8.65 8.98 27.94
C ARG A 60 -7.29 8.41 27.55
N SER A 61 -6.53 9.06 26.65
CA SER A 61 -5.20 8.60 26.27
C SER A 61 -4.31 9.71 25.69
N SER A 62 -3.31 10.11 26.48
CA SER A 62 -2.21 10.97 26.04
C SER A 62 -1.48 10.39 24.82
N LEU A 63 -1.27 9.07 24.81
CA LEU A 63 -0.51 8.40 23.74
C LEU A 63 -1.25 8.46 22.40
N LEU A 64 -2.54 8.10 22.39
CA LEU A 64 -3.35 8.12 21.17
C LEU A 64 -3.54 9.54 20.66
N PHE A 65 -3.75 10.50 21.57
CA PHE A 65 -3.82 11.92 21.22
C PHE A 65 -2.52 12.40 20.54
N CYS A 66 -1.37 12.08 21.12
CA CYS A 66 -0.06 12.39 20.53
C CYS A 66 0.14 11.72 19.17
N ALA A 67 -0.28 10.46 19.01
CA ALA A 67 -0.16 9.74 17.74
C ALA A 67 -0.97 10.42 16.62
N ILE A 68 -2.23 10.78 16.89
CA ILE A 68 -3.10 11.49 15.96
C ILE A 68 -2.53 12.87 15.61
N CYS A 69 -2.08 13.63 16.61
CA CYS A 69 -1.48 14.95 16.38
C CYS A 69 -0.17 14.85 15.58
N ALA A 70 0.67 13.84 15.82
CA ALA A 70 1.91 13.64 15.09
C ALA A 70 1.66 13.32 13.61
N VAL A 71 0.65 12.48 13.30
CA VAL A 71 0.25 12.22 11.91
C VAL A 71 -0.34 13.47 11.28
N GLY A 72 -1.27 14.16 11.94
CA GLY A 72 -1.83 15.41 11.43
C GLY A 72 -0.77 16.48 11.17
N CYS A 73 0.21 16.62 12.07
CA CYS A 73 1.37 17.49 11.88
C CYS A 73 2.23 17.05 10.69
N ARG A 74 2.42 15.73 10.48
CA ARG A 74 3.15 15.20 9.32
C ARG A 74 2.51 15.66 8.02
N ILE A 75 1.19 15.58 7.93
CA ILE A 75 0.45 15.98 6.74
C ILE A 75 0.55 17.49 6.53
N VAL A 76 0.35 18.30 7.57
CA VAL A 76 0.35 19.78 7.44
C VAL A 76 1.73 20.36 7.20
N ALA A 77 2.72 19.93 7.98
CA ALA A 77 4.04 20.56 8.02
C ALA A 77 5.07 19.82 7.16
N GLY A 78 4.85 18.54 6.86
CA GLY A 78 5.85 17.66 6.24
C GLY A 78 6.77 16.99 7.27
N ALA A 79 7.30 15.82 6.89
CA ALA A 79 8.12 14.97 7.75
C ALA A 79 9.54 15.53 8.03
N ASP A 80 9.96 16.58 7.33
CA ASP A 80 11.27 17.20 7.53
C ASP A 80 11.27 18.38 8.50
N THR A 81 10.10 18.79 8.98
CA THR A 81 10.03 19.94 9.86
C THR A 81 10.54 19.57 11.25
N GLN A 82 11.28 20.51 11.87
CA GLN A 82 11.67 20.39 13.27
C GLN A 82 10.45 20.17 14.17
N HIS A 83 9.32 20.79 13.83
CA HIS A 83 8.08 20.67 14.58
C HIS A 83 7.55 19.23 14.59
N TRP A 84 7.46 18.58 13.42
CA TRP A 84 7.09 17.17 13.34
C TRP A 84 8.12 16.27 14.04
N ARG A 85 9.42 16.50 13.84
CA ARG A 85 10.48 15.68 14.46
C ARG A 85 10.42 15.69 15.99
N LEU A 86 10.08 16.82 16.60
CA LEU A 86 9.90 16.92 18.06
C LEU A 86 8.69 16.10 18.54
N LEU A 87 7.55 16.19 17.84
CA LEU A 87 6.36 15.38 18.12
C LEU A 87 6.63 13.88 17.94
N ASP A 88 7.28 13.51 16.83
CA ASP A 88 7.64 12.13 16.49
C ASP A 88 8.59 11.54 17.55
N PHE A 89 9.60 12.29 17.96
CA PHE A 89 10.52 11.88 19.02
C PHE A 89 9.82 11.68 20.36
N HIS A 90 8.91 12.58 20.74
CA HIS A 90 8.10 12.43 21.96
C HIS A 90 7.21 11.20 21.90
N LEU A 91 6.50 11.00 20.80
CA LEU A 91 5.67 9.82 20.57
C LEU A 91 6.48 8.53 20.66
N LYS A 92 7.67 8.46 20.03
CA LYS A 92 8.57 7.31 20.14
C LYS A 92 8.96 6.99 21.58
N ARG A 93 9.26 8.01 22.40
CA ARG A 93 9.54 7.81 23.83
C ARG A 93 8.35 7.23 24.58
N MET A 94 7.14 7.72 24.31
CA MET A 94 5.91 7.18 24.92
C MET A 94 5.66 5.74 24.48
N LEU A 95 5.83 5.42 23.19
CA LEU A 95 5.66 4.07 22.65
C LEU A 95 6.65 3.08 23.27
N ASN A 96 7.95 3.43 23.33
CA ASN A 96 8.96 2.59 23.98
C ASN A 96 8.60 2.29 25.44
N CYS A 97 8.10 3.30 26.14
CA CYS A 97 7.66 3.16 27.53
C CYS A 97 6.50 2.18 27.67
N VAL A 98 5.49 2.26 26.80
CA VAL A 98 4.31 1.40 26.87
C VAL A 98 4.62 -0.04 26.43
N LEU A 99 5.47 -0.21 25.41
CA LEU A 99 5.93 -1.54 24.98
C LEU A 99 6.72 -2.26 26.08
N ALA A 100 7.44 -1.51 26.92
CA ALA A 100 8.15 -2.06 28.07
C ALA A 100 7.27 -2.26 29.32
N THR A 101 6.04 -1.74 29.35
CA THR A 101 5.20 -1.68 30.55
C THR A 101 3.82 -2.30 30.31
N PRO A 102 3.64 -3.62 30.56
CA PRO A 102 2.39 -4.33 30.24
C PRO A 102 1.13 -3.74 30.88
N SER A 103 1.23 -3.08 32.04
CA SER A 103 0.09 -2.44 32.71
C SER A 103 -0.48 -1.22 31.97
N LEU A 104 0.24 -0.68 30.98
CA LEU A 104 -0.21 0.41 30.12
C LEU A 104 -0.90 -0.09 28.82
N ALA A 105 -1.06 -1.40 28.66
CA ALA A 105 -1.81 -1.98 27.55
C ALA A 105 -3.31 -1.68 27.69
N CYS A 106 -3.88 -1.00 26.70
CA CYS A 106 -5.31 -0.73 26.60
C CYS A 106 -5.72 -0.57 25.12
N LEU A 107 -7.01 -0.33 24.85
CA LEU A 107 -7.51 -0.13 23.50
C LEU A 107 -6.80 1.01 22.79
N GLU A 108 -6.68 2.14 23.47
CA GLU A 108 -6.08 3.35 22.92
C GLU A 108 -4.59 3.17 22.64
N THR A 109 -3.88 2.34 23.43
CA THR A 109 -2.49 1.97 23.15
C THR A 109 -2.37 1.20 21.84
N VAL A 110 -3.23 0.19 21.62
CA VAL A 110 -3.25 -0.58 20.37
C VAL A 110 -3.58 0.34 19.19
N GLN A 111 -4.58 1.22 19.34
CA GLN A 111 -4.93 2.21 18.32
C GLN A 111 -3.78 3.18 18.03
N ALA A 112 -3.01 3.61 19.04
CA ALA A 112 -1.87 4.50 18.84
C ALA A 112 -0.72 3.81 18.09
N LEU A 113 -0.43 2.54 18.41
CA LEU A 113 0.54 1.73 17.67
C LEU A 113 0.11 1.56 16.20
N LEU A 114 -1.19 1.34 15.98
CA LEU A 114 -1.78 1.17 14.65
C LEU A 114 -1.74 2.47 13.83
N VAL A 115 -2.10 3.61 14.43
CA VAL A 115 -1.93 4.93 13.81
C VAL A 115 -0.47 5.16 13.45
N ARG A 116 0.46 4.85 14.36
CA ARG A 116 1.90 5.01 14.10
C ARG A 116 2.37 4.09 12.97
N SER A 117 1.96 2.82 12.93
CA SER A 117 2.44 1.86 11.93
C SER A 117 2.09 2.28 10.50
N CYS A 118 0.94 2.91 10.29
CA CYS A 118 0.52 3.41 8.97
C CYS A 118 1.44 4.51 8.42
N TYR A 119 2.20 5.21 9.26
CA TYR A 119 3.06 6.34 8.89
C TYR A 119 4.48 6.22 9.46
N ALA A 120 4.98 5.00 9.65
CA ALA A 120 6.33 4.75 10.12
C ALA A 120 7.09 3.82 9.17
N SER A 121 8.42 3.87 9.23
CA SER A 121 9.31 2.91 8.57
C SER A 121 9.25 1.53 9.25
N GLU A 122 9.18 1.51 10.58
CA GLU A 122 9.13 0.32 11.43
C GLU A 122 7.75 -0.35 11.49
N ARG A 123 6.97 -0.28 10.40
CA ARG A 123 5.54 -0.62 10.39
C ARG A 123 5.25 -2.09 10.71
N SER A 124 6.01 -3.03 10.16
CA SER A 124 5.82 -4.47 10.39
C SER A 124 5.98 -4.82 11.87
N LEU A 125 7.03 -4.27 12.51
CA LEU A 125 7.28 -4.45 13.94
C LEU A 125 6.16 -3.85 14.81
N LEU A 126 5.68 -2.66 14.47
CA LEU A 126 4.59 -2.01 15.20
C LEU A 126 3.26 -2.76 15.05
N VAL A 127 2.95 -3.26 13.85
CA VAL A 127 1.77 -4.11 13.62
C VAL A 127 1.88 -5.41 14.42
N ALA A 128 3.05 -6.06 14.46
CA ALA A 128 3.27 -7.25 15.26
C ALA A 128 3.10 -7.00 16.77
N ALA A 129 3.66 -5.91 17.28
CA ALA A 129 3.51 -5.50 18.67
C ALA A 129 2.05 -5.19 19.03
N ALA A 130 1.35 -4.43 18.17
CA ALA A 130 -0.06 -4.12 18.34
C ALA A 130 -0.95 -5.37 18.30
N THR A 131 -0.67 -6.30 17.37
CA THR A 131 -1.37 -7.58 17.24
C THR A 131 -1.23 -8.41 18.51
N ARG A 132 0.00 -8.57 19.02
CA ARG A 132 0.24 -9.30 20.27
C ARG A 132 -0.52 -8.68 21.44
N MET A 133 -0.44 -7.36 21.58
CA MET A 133 -1.14 -6.65 22.64
C MET A 133 -2.67 -6.76 22.52
N ALA A 134 -3.21 -6.73 21.30
CA ALA A 134 -4.64 -6.91 21.04
C ALA A 134 -5.12 -8.32 21.44
N CYS A 135 -4.31 -9.36 21.17
CA CYS A 135 -4.57 -10.72 21.63
C CYS A 135 -4.61 -10.78 23.16
N ASP A 136 -3.62 -10.21 23.85
CA ASP A 136 -3.56 -10.18 25.32
C ASP A 136 -4.77 -9.44 25.94
N LEU A 137 -5.34 -8.46 25.21
CA LEU A 137 -6.52 -7.70 25.61
C LEU A 137 -7.87 -8.34 25.18
N GLY A 138 -7.86 -9.51 24.54
CA GLY A 138 -9.07 -10.23 24.13
C GLY A 138 -9.85 -9.55 23.00
N PHE A 139 -9.15 -8.90 22.05
CA PHE A 139 -9.80 -8.29 20.90
C PHE A 139 -10.47 -9.29 19.94
N PRO A 140 -9.89 -10.49 19.68
CA PRO A 140 -10.57 -11.53 18.89
C PRO A 140 -11.94 -11.87 19.48
N ASP A 141 -12.02 -12.07 20.80
CA ASP A 141 -13.26 -12.36 21.51
C ASP A 141 -14.29 -11.23 21.37
N ALA A 142 -13.84 -9.97 21.24
CA ALA A 142 -14.73 -8.84 21.06
C ALA A 142 -15.50 -8.91 19.73
N TYR A 143 -14.81 -9.32 18.66
CA TYR A 143 -15.44 -9.59 17.37
C TYR A 143 -16.45 -10.75 17.48
N ASP A 144 -16.05 -11.87 18.08
CA ASP A 144 -16.92 -13.04 18.21
C ASP A 144 -18.18 -12.76 19.05
N GLN A 145 -18.04 -11.95 20.10
CA GLN A 145 -19.16 -11.48 20.91
C GLN A 145 -20.13 -10.61 20.10
N LEU A 146 -19.66 -9.68 19.27
CA LEU A 146 -20.53 -8.86 18.42
C LEU A 146 -21.29 -9.69 17.39
N VAL A 147 -20.59 -10.62 16.75
CA VAL A 147 -21.19 -11.54 15.79
C VAL A 147 -22.30 -12.35 16.47
N SER A 148 -22.02 -12.91 17.65
CA SER A 148 -22.98 -13.70 18.43
C SER A 148 -24.21 -12.85 18.84
N ARG A 149 -24.00 -11.63 19.36
CA ARG A 149 -25.09 -10.71 19.72
C ARG A 149 -25.96 -10.34 18.52
N SER A 150 -25.34 -10.10 17.37
CA SER A 150 -26.05 -9.74 16.13
C SER A 150 -26.91 -10.88 15.60
N VAL A 151 -26.44 -12.13 15.72
CA VAL A 151 -27.23 -13.31 15.36
C VAL A 151 -28.42 -13.47 16.32
N SER A 152 -28.20 -13.40 17.63
CA SER A 152 -29.26 -13.57 18.63
C SER A 152 -30.31 -12.44 18.63
N SER A 153 -29.94 -11.21 18.23
CA SER A 153 -30.92 -10.12 18.04
C SER A 153 -31.90 -10.46 16.91
N ARG A 154 -31.39 -10.97 15.79
CA ARG A 154 -32.22 -11.36 14.64
C ARG A 154 -33.17 -12.51 14.97
N GLU A 155 -32.74 -13.47 15.78
CA GLU A 155 -33.59 -14.57 16.24
C GLU A 155 -34.71 -14.05 17.14
N ARG A 156 -34.40 -13.12 18.06
CA ARG A 156 -35.40 -12.46 18.91
C ARG A 156 -36.38 -11.61 18.11
N GLU A 157 -35.92 -10.82 17.15
CA GLU A 157 -36.77 -10.01 16.27
C GLU A 157 -37.72 -10.90 15.47
N ARG A 158 -37.22 -11.98 14.85
CA ARG A 158 -38.05 -12.97 14.13
C ARG A 158 -39.08 -13.64 15.04
N SER A 159 -38.70 -13.96 16.27
CA SER A 159 -39.59 -14.60 17.25
C SER A 159 -40.63 -13.62 17.82
N SER A 160 -40.27 -12.34 17.97
CA SER A 160 -41.15 -11.27 18.46
C SER A 160 -42.14 -10.76 17.40
N ALA A 161 -41.77 -10.78 16.11
CA ALA A 161 -42.66 -10.47 15.00
C ALA A 161 -43.80 -11.49 14.87
N MET A 162 -43.60 -12.73 15.34
CA MET A 162 -44.64 -13.77 15.46
C MET A 162 -45.53 -13.60 16.71
N ALA A 163 -45.16 -12.73 17.65
CA ALA A 163 -45.79 -12.58 18.97
C ALA A 163 -46.31 -11.15 19.26
N ALA A 164 -46.40 -10.29 18.24
CA ALA A 164 -46.67 -8.86 18.43
C ALA A 164 -48.06 -8.57 19.03
N SER A 165 -48.10 -8.36 20.35
CA SER A 165 -49.13 -7.62 21.10
C SER A 165 -48.56 -7.19 22.46
N GLY A 166 -47.76 -6.13 22.52
CA GLY A 166 -47.34 -5.52 23.79
C GLY A 166 -46.21 -4.48 23.64
N PRO A 167 -46.29 -3.31 24.29
CA PRO A 167 -45.25 -2.29 24.21
C PRO A 167 -44.06 -2.68 25.11
N GLY A 168 -42.94 -3.06 24.49
CA GLY A 168 -41.70 -3.40 25.19
C GLY A 168 -40.90 -2.16 25.59
N ILE A 169 -40.60 -2.04 26.89
CA ILE A 169 -39.71 -1.02 27.45
C ILE A 169 -38.26 -1.38 27.11
N CYS A 170 -37.56 -0.50 26.39
CA CYS A 170 -36.14 -0.66 26.08
C CYS A 170 -35.27 -0.09 27.23
N THR A 171 -34.63 -0.95 28.02
CA THR A 171 -33.52 -0.55 28.91
C THR A 171 -32.29 -0.24 28.06
N ARG A 172 -32.03 1.05 27.83
CA ARG A 172 -31.19 1.57 26.74
C ARG A 172 -29.79 2.07 27.16
N GLY A 173 -29.36 1.81 28.40
CA GLY A 173 -28.12 2.38 28.98
C GLY A 173 -26.88 1.50 28.83
N ASP A 174 -26.77 0.42 29.60
CA ASP A 174 -25.49 -0.31 29.77
C ASP A 174 -25.11 -1.23 28.59
N GLY A 175 -26.11 -1.75 27.87
CA GLY A 175 -25.87 -2.65 26.73
C GLY A 175 -25.24 -1.95 25.53
N ASP A 176 -25.49 -0.65 25.39
CA ASP A 176 -25.04 0.16 24.25
C ASP A 176 -23.57 0.56 24.41
N GLU A 177 -23.17 1.03 25.61
CA GLU A 177 -21.77 1.36 25.92
C GLU A 177 -20.85 0.13 25.83
N SER A 178 -21.31 -1.02 26.35
CA SER A 178 -20.60 -2.30 26.18
C SER A 178 -20.43 -2.66 24.71
N SER A 179 -21.46 -2.44 23.88
CA SER A 179 -21.42 -2.76 22.44
C SER A 179 -20.54 -1.78 21.67
N ALA A 180 -20.48 -0.51 22.06
CA ALA A 180 -19.59 0.50 21.50
C ALA A 180 -18.11 0.19 21.76
N VAL A 181 -17.77 -0.25 22.98
CA VAL A 181 -16.39 -0.71 23.29
C VAL A 181 -16.03 -1.94 22.46
N LEU A 182 -16.94 -2.92 22.36
CA LEU A 182 -16.72 -4.11 21.53
C LEU A 182 -16.52 -3.75 20.06
N MET A 183 -17.34 -2.83 19.52
CA MET A 183 -17.24 -2.39 18.12
C MET A 183 -15.87 -1.76 17.82
N ARG A 184 -15.39 -0.89 18.71
CA ARG A 184 -14.05 -0.28 18.54
C ARG A 184 -12.91 -1.30 18.63
N ARG A 185 -13.00 -2.29 19.53
CA ARG A 185 -12.04 -3.40 19.58
C ARG A 185 -12.08 -4.25 18.31
N ALA A 186 -13.28 -4.58 17.82
CA ALA A 186 -13.46 -5.37 16.61
C ALA A 186 -12.93 -4.63 15.36
N ARG A 187 -13.22 -3.34 15.20
CA ARG A 187 -12.63 -2.52 14.13
C ARG A 187 -11.11 -2.52 14.18
N THR A 188 -10.55 -2.29 15.38
CA THR A 188 -9.10 -2.28 15.60
C THR A 188 -8.47 -3.64 15.26
N TRP A 189 -9.12 -4.74 15.67
CA TRP A 189 -8.69 -6.10 15.35
C TRP A 189 -8.72 -6.40 13.85
N LEU A 190 -9.82 -6.06 13.18
CA LEU A 190 -9.99 -6.27 11.74
C LEU A 190 -9.03 -5.40 10.92
N HIS A 191 -8.68 -4.20 11.38
CA HIS A 191 -7.68 -3.38 10.70
C HIS A 191 -6.25 -3.92 10.90
N LEU A 192 -5.91 -4.41 12.10
CA LEU A 192 -4.65 -5.15 12.33
C LEU A 192 -4.56 -6.38 11.41
N PHE A 193 -5.66 -7.11 11.26
CA PHE A 193 -5.77 -8.23 10.33
C PHE A 193 -5.47 -7.80 8.88
N VAL A 194 -6.09 -6.72 8.41
CA VAL A 194 -5.86 -6.18 7.07
C VAL A 194 -4.39 -5.81 6.86
N LEU A 195 -3.77 -5.07 7.77
CA LEU A 195 -2.37 -4.69 7.63
C LEU A 195 -1.43 -5.91 7.69
N GLY A 196 -1.68 -6.86 8.58
CA GLY A 196 -0.89 -8.09 8.66
C GLY A 196 -0.95 -8.91 7.37
N HIS A 197 -2.13 -9.00 6.73
CA HIS A 197 -2.28 -9.68 5.45
C HIS A 197 -1.69 -8.90 4.28
N ILE A 198 -1.76 -7.56 4.29
CA ILE A 198 -1.07 -6.73 3.31
C ILE A 198 0.44 -6.98 3.40
N HIS A 199 1.05 -6.91 4.58
CA HIS A 199 2.48 -7.19 4.72
C HIS A 199 2.83 -8.62 4.29
N HIS A 200 2.02 -9.61 4.66
CA HIS A 200 2.26 -10.99 4.25
C HIS A 200 2.31 -11.17 2.73
N VAL A 201 1.38 -10.56 1.98
CA VAL A 201 1.29 -10.73 0.52
C VAL A 201 2.17 -9.74 -0.24
N ASP A 202 2.23 -8.50 0.22
CA ASP A 202 2.89 -7.38 -0.49
C ASP A 202 4.33 -7.12 -0.03
N ALA A 203 4.76 -7.69 1.09
CA ALA A 203 6.13 -7.61 1.62
C ALA A 203 6.76 -8.99 1.86
N ALA A 204 6.08 -10.07 1.46
CA ALA A 204 6.49 -11.45 1.72
C ALA A 204 6.75 -11.77 3.21
N ASP A 205 6.13 -11.01 4.12
CA ASP A 205 6.24 -11.22 5.57
C ASP A 205 5.55 -12.53 6.01
N LEU A 206 5.85 -12.98 7.23
CA LEU A 206 5.16 -14.13 7.82
C LEU A 206 3.74 -13.76 8.29
N THR A 207 2.74 -14.57 7.91
CA THR A 207 1.37 -14.38 8.39
C THR A 207 1.31 -14.56 9.91
N THR A 208 0.84 -13.54 10.64
CA THR A 208 0.76 -13.61 12.11
C THR A 208 -0.50 -14.35 12.60
N PHE A 209 -1.63 -14.21 11.89
CA PHE A 209 -2.89 -14.90 12.19
C PHE A 209 -3.79 -14.92 10.96
N ARG A 210 -4.77 -15.84 10.92
CA ARG A 210 -5.67 -16.08 9.76
C ARG A 210 -7.13 -15.92 10.15
N PHE A 211 -7.97 -15.56 9.19
CA PHE A 211 -9.42 -15.56 9.36
C PHE A 211 -9.94 -17.01 9.29
N VAL A 212 -10.58 -17.48 10.36
CA VAL A 212 -11.14 -18.83 10.39
C VAL A 212 -12.58 -18.80 9.87
N GLY A 213 -12.86 -19.58 8.83
CA GLY A 213 -14.16 -19.65 8.17
C GLY A 213 -14.34 -18.58 7.09
N ASP A 214 -15.60 -18.27 6.76
CA ASP A 214 -15.93 -17.33 5.70
C ASP A 214 -15.78 -15.87 6.17
N ALA A 215 -14.88 -15.13 5.52
CA ALA A 215 -14.63 -13.70 5.76
C ALA A 215 -15.90 -12.84 5.59
N ARG A 216 -16.86 -13.26 4.75
CA ARG A 216 -18.15 -12.59 4.57
C ARG A 216 -18.98 -12.52 5.84
N ARG A 217 -18.68 -13.36 6.84
CA ARG A 217 -19.32 -13.30 8.15
C ARG A 217 -19.13 -11.94 8.82
N SER A 218 -18.04 -11.24 8.51
CA SER A 218 -17.75 -9.91 9.04
C SER A 218 -18.78 -8.85 8.62
N ARG A 219 -19.46 -9.02 7.47
CA ARG A 219 -20.55 -8.15 6.99
C ARG A 219 -21.73 -8.05 7.96
N ILE A 220 -21.86 -8.97 8.94
CA ILE A 220 -22.90 -8.88 9.98
C ILE A 220 -22.78 -7.58 10.79
N LEU A 221 -21.58 -7.03 10.95
CA LEU A 221 -21.33 -5.81 11.70
C LEU A 221 -21.99 -4.57 11.06
N LEU A 222 -22.20 -4.58 9.73
CA LEU A 222 -22.88 -3.50 9.00
C LEU A 222 -24.36 -3.34 9.38
N LYS A 223 -24.93 -4.30 10.11
CA LYS A 223 -26.30 -4.22 10.62
C LYS A 223 -26.38 -3.53 11.99
N SER A 224 -25.23 -3.29 12.62
CA SER A 224 -25.17 -2.59 13.89
C SER A 224 -25.55 -1.12 13.71
N ALA A 225 -26.30 -0.56 14.67
CA ALA A 225 -26.55 0.89 14.72
C ALA A 225 -25.26 1.70 14.93
N LEU A 226 -24.19 1.04 15.39
CA LEU A 226 -22.86 1.63 15.57
C LEU A 226 -22.04 1.62 14.27
N SER A 227 -22.54 1.02 13.18
CA SER A 227 -21.83 0.96 11.91
C SER A 227 -21.70 2.34 11.28
N THR A 228 -20.57 2.56 10.62
CA THR A 228 -20.18 3.79 9.92
C THR A 228 -19.86 3.47 8.45
N GLU A 229 -19.72 4.49 7.61
CA GLU A 229 -19.29 4.30 6.21
C GLU A 229 -17.88 3.69 6.12
N LEU A 230 -17.00 3.97 7.08
CA LEU A 230 -15.66 3.38 7.12
C LEU A 230 -15.68 1.87 7.41
N ASP A 231 -16.76 1.34 7.99
CA ASP A 231 -16.92 -0.11 8.14
C ASP A 231 -17.16 -0.79 6.78
N LEU A 232 -17.81 -0.12 5.82
CA LEU A 232 -17.94 -0.64 4.45
C LEU A 232 -16.56 -0.83 3.81
N PHE A 233 -15.71 0.20 3.96
CA PHE A 233 -14.34 0.18 3.46
C PHE A 233 -13.47 -0.86 4.17
N LEU A 234 -13.51 -0.92 5.51
CA LEU A 234 -12.71 -1.86 6.28
C LEU A 234 -13.07 -3.31 5.94
N LEU A 235 -14.36 -3.64 5.88
CA LEU A 235 -14.82 -5.01 5.69
C LEU A 235 -14.61 -5.51 4.26
N SER A 236 -14.71 -4.65 3.24
CA SER A 236 -14.34 -5.03 1.87
C SER A 236 -12.85 -5.39 1.79
N GLN A 237 -12.00 -4.68 2.52
CA GLN A 237 -10.57 -4.96 2.61
C GLN A 237 -10.25 -6.23 3.40
N VAL A 238 -11.00 -6.55 4.46
CA VAL A 238 -10.86 -7.83 5.18
C VAL A 238 -11.07 -9.00 4.22
N GLU A 239 -12.17 -8.97 3.46
CA GLU A 239 -12.49 -10.05 2.52
C GLU A 239 -11.47 -10.16 1.37
N LEU A 240 -11.09 -9.04 0.77
CA LEU A 240 -10.10 -9.04 -0.31
C LEU A 240 -8.77 -9.62 0.17
N ASN A 241 -8.28 -9.22 1.34
CA ASN A 241 -6.98 -9.67 1.83
C ASN A 241 -6.99 -11.12 2.31
N VAL A 242 -8.16 -11.70 2.64
CA VAL A 242 -8.30 -13.15 2.80
C VAL A 242 -8.14 -13.87 1.45
N ILE A 243 -8.80 -13.39 0.40
CA ILE A 243 -8.70 -13.95 -0.96
C ILE A 243 -7.25 -13.87 -1.45
N ARG A 244 -6.63 -12.69 -1.35
CA ARG A 244 -5.24 -12.46 -1.78
C ARG A 244 -4.23 -13.35 -1.05
N ALA A 245 -4.37 -13.51 0.27
CA ALA A 245 -3.49 -14.38 1.03
C ALA A 245 -3.68 -15.86 0.68
N ARG A 246 -4.91 -16.30 0.41
CA ARG A 246 -5.15 -17.67 -0.07
C ARG A 246 -4.48 -17.92 -1.41
N ILE A 247 -4.62 -16.99 -2.36
CA ILE A 247 -3.97 -17.08 -3.67
C ILE A 247 -2.45 -17.16 -3.50
N TYR A 248 -1.88 -16.26 -2.70
CA TYR A 248 -0.44 -16.23 -2.42
C TYR A 248 0.07 -17.54 -1.78
N ASP A 249 -0.62 -18.05 -0.77
CA ASP A 249 -0.30 -19.31 -0.10
C ASP A 249 -0.35 -20.49 -1.09
N SER A 250 -1.42 -20.62 -1.88
CA SER A 250 -1.59 -21.70 -2.86
C SER A 250 -0.53 -21.68 -3.95
N LEU A 251 -0.18 -20.49 -4.45
CA LEU A 251 0.92 -20.33 -5.40
C LEU A 251 2.27 -20.72 -4.76
N SER A 252 2.46 -20.43 -3.48
CA SER A 252 3.72 -20.74 -2.78
C SER A 252 3.85 -22.22 -2.38
N SER A 253 2.74 -22.91 -2.07
CA SER A 253 2.75 -24.28 -1.54
C SER A 253 2.76 -25.37 -2.60
N ASP A 254 2.01 -25.21 -3.69
CA ASP A 254 1.61 -26.34 -4.54
C ASP A 254 2.60 -26.68 -5.66
N LEU A 255 3.51 -25.77 -6.00
CA LEU A 255 4.32 -25.88 -7.23
C LEU A 255 5.71 -26.48 -7.03
N SER A 256 6.06 -26.86 -5.79
CA SER A 256 7.32 -27.55 -5.50
C SER A 256 7.32 -29.05 -5.84
N ARG A 257 6.21 -29.63 -6.36
CA ARG A 257 5.97 -31.09 -6.26
C ARG A 257 5.32 -31.84 -7.45
N SER A 258 5.10 -31.32 -8.65
CA SER A 258 4.53 -32.14 -9.75
C SER A 258 4.91 -31.78 -11.20
N ASP A 259 4.85 -32.79 -12.07
CA ASP A 259 5.00 -32.72 -13.54
C ASP A 259 3.79 -32.09 -14.26
N ASP A 260 2.64 -31.87 -13.57
CA ASP A 260 1.40 -31.25 -14.08
C ASP A 260 1.25 -29.76 -13.64
N SER A 261 2.36 -29.05 -13.50
CA SER A 261 2.40 -27.72 -12.88
C SER A 261 1.61 -26.63 -13.63
N GLU A 262 1.52 -26.69 -14.96
CA GLU A 262 0.83 -25.67 -15.78
C GLU A 262 -0.70 -25.80 -15.72
N GLU A 263 -1.25 -27.02 -15.72
CA GLU A 263 -2.70 -27.25 -15.59
C GLU A 263 -3.19 -26.89 -14.18
N ALA A 264 -2.43 -27.29 -13.15
CA ALA A 264 -2.70 -26.90 -11.78
C ALA A 264 -2.65 -25.37 -11.59
N MET A 265 -1.63 -24.71 -12.15
CA MET A 265 -1.53 -23.25 -12.16
C MET A 265 -2.72 -22.59 -12.88
N THR A 266 -3.13 -23.14 -14.01
CA THR A 266 -4.28 -22.64 -14.77
C THR A 266 -5.56 -22.71 -13.94
N ALA A 267 -5.77 -23.80 -13.21
CA ALA A 267 -6.91 -23.95 -12.31
C ALA A 267 -6.87 -22.93 -11.17
N LEU A 268 -5.71 -22.78 -10.50
CA LEU A 268 -5.52 -21.82 -9.41
C LEU A 268 -5.74 -20.37 -9.86
N VAL A 269 -5.18 -19.98 -11.01
CA VAL A 269 -5.39 -18.64 -11.59
C VAL A 269 -6.87 -18.41 -11.92
N ARG A 270 -7.54 -19.40 -12.49
CA ARG A 270 -8.96 -19.28 -12.82
C ARG A 270 -9.81 -19.12 -11.57
N GLU A 271 -9.56 -19.90 -10.52
CA GLU A 271 -10.23 -19.78 -9.23
C GLU A 271 -9.98 -18.41 -8.60
N ALA A 272 -8.72 -17.96 -8.58
CA ALA A 272 -8.33 -16.63 -8.09
C ALA A 272 -9.14 -15.51 -8.74
N ARG A 273 -9.29 -15.54 -10.07
CA ARG A 273 -10.08 -14.54 -10.81
C ARG A 273 -11.55 -14.59 -10.47
N ILE A 274 -12.15 -15.79 -10.37
CA ILE A 274 -13.55 -15.96 -9.97
C ILE A 274 -13.78 -15.38 -8.57
N ASP A 275 -12.91 -15.71 -7.61
CA ASP A 275 -13.04 -15.21 -6.23
C ASP A 275 -12.95 -13.69 -6.16
N ILE A 276 -12.02 -13.08 -6.92
CA ILE A 276 -11.87 -11.62 -7.03
C ILE A 276 -13.10 -10.98 -7.69
N ASP A 277 -13.59 -11.54 -8.79
CA ASP A 277 -14.78 -11.03 -9.50
C ASP A 277 -16.02 -11.08 -8.62
N VAL A 278 -16.27 -12.20 -7.94
CA VAL A 278 -17.42 -12.34 -7.04
C VAL A 278 -17.31 -11.37 -5.85
N TRP A 279 -16.12 -11.19 -5.28
CA TRP A 279 -15.90 -10.18 -4.24
C TRP A 279 -16.22 -8.78 -4.77
N PHE A 280 -15.74 -8.44 -5.96
CA PHE A 280 -15.96 -7.13 -6.57
C PHE A 280 -17.44 -6.87 -6.81
N ASP A 281 -18.16 -7.80 -7.46
CA ASP A 281 -19.58 -7.62 -7.81
C ASP A 281 -20.45 -7.47 -6.56
N ASP A 282 -20.20 -8.29 -5.54
CA ASP A 282 -20.92 -8.23 -4.25
C ASP A 282 -20.75 -6.85 -3.58
N TRP A 283 -19.50 -6.36 -3.49
CA TRP A 283 -19.20 -5.11 -2.82
C TRP A 283 -19.59 -3.89 -3.66
N ALA A 284 -19.48 -3.96 -4.99
CA ALA A 284 -19.95 -2.92 -5.90
C ALA A 284 -21.45 -2.69 -5.70
N HIS A 285 -22.25 -3.76 -5.66
CA HIS A 285 -23.68 -3.68 -5.39
C HIS A 285 -24.02 -3.09 -4.00
N MET A 286 -23.19 -3.36 -2.98
CA MET A 286 -23.36 -2.76 -1.67
C MET A 286 -22.97 -1.26 -1.65
N PHE A 287 -21.92 -0.89 -2.39
CA PHE A 287 -21.41 0.48 -2.46
C PHE A 287 -22.30 1.38 -3.32
N GLU A 288 -23.00 0.85 -4.33
CA GLU A 288 -23.99 1.60 -5.13
C GLU A 288 -25.03 2.31 -4.24
N LYS A 289 -25.43 1.69 -3.14
CA LYS A 289 -26.40 2.25 -2.17
C LYS A 289 -25.87 3.48 -1.43
N HIS A 290 -24.55 3.69 -1.45
CA HIS A 290 -23.82 4.74 -0.75
C HIS A 290 -23.06 5.67 -1.72
N ALA A 291 -23.28 5.51 -3.03
CA ALA A 291 -22.51 6.22 -4.06
C ALA A 291 -22.67 7.75 -4.00
N ALA A 292 -23.81 8.25 -3.49
CA ALA A 292 -24.05 9.67 -3.34
C ALA A 292 -23.23 10.30 -2.20
N GLN A 293 -23.04 9.58 -1.10
CA GLN A 293 -22.33 10.06 0.08
C GLN A 293 -20.82 9.83 -0.05
N SER A 294 -20.44 8.65 -0.54
CA SER A 294 -19.06 8.19 -0.59
C SER A 294 -18.72 7.59 -1.97
N PRO A 295 -18.69 8.41 -3.04
CA PRO A 295 -18.38 7.95 -4.40
C PRO A 295 -16.98 7.34 -4.53
N TRP A 296 -16.06 7.73 -3.64
CA TRP A 296 -14.69 7.22 -3.59
C TRP A 296 -14.60 5.73 -3.26
N LEU A 297 -15.61 5.14 -2.61
CA LEU A 297 -15.62 3.71 -2.26
C LEU A 297 -15.59 2.83 -3.50
N LEU A 298 -16.41 3.14 -4.51
CA LEU A 298 -16.47 2.37 -5.75
C LEU A 298 -15.17 2.52 -6.56
N VAL A 299 -14.62 3.74 -6.61
CA VAL A 299 -13.33 3.99 -7.28
C VAL A 299 -12.21 3.20 -6.60
N ASN A 300 -12.15 3.21 -5.26
CA ASN A 300 -11.18 2.40 -4.52
C ASN A 300 -11.38 0.90 -4.77
N LEU A 301 -12.61 0.39 -4.79
CA LEU A 301 -12.91 -1.01 -5.04
C LEU A 301 -12.38 -1.47 -6.40
N ARG A 302 -12.59 -0.66 -7.46
CA ARG A 302 -12.06 -0.90 -8.81
C ARG A 302 -10.53 -0.91 -8.81
N VAL A 303 -9.88 0.06 -8.15
CA VAL A 303 -8.42 0.11 -8.01
C VAL A 303 -7.88 -1.13 -7.28
N GLN A 304 -8.55 -1.58 -6.21
CA GLN A 304 -8.14 -2.77 -5.47
C GLN A 304 -8.36 -4.07 -6.26
N LYS A 305 -9.40 -4.14 -7.12
CA LYS A 305 -9.58 -5.26 -8.05
C LYS A 305 -8.39 -5.38 -9.00
N CYS A 306 -8.08 -4.29 -9.72
CA CYS A 306 -6.94 -4.27 -10.63
C CYS A 306 -5.63 -4.62 -9.89
N TRP A 307 -5.45 -4.11 -8.67
CA TRP A 307 -4.32 -4.45 -7.80
C TRP A 307 -4.22 -5.96 -7.51
N ALA A 308 -5.32 -6.58 -7.10
CA ALA A 308 -5.34 -7.99 -6.75
C ALA A 308 -5.08 -8.89 -7.97
N GLU A 309 -5.67 -8.57 -9.12
CA GLU A 309 -5.51 -9.35 -10.35
C GLU A 309 -4.07 -9.31 -10.85
N ASN A 310 -3.48 -8.11 -11.04
CA ASN A 310 -2.13 -8.02 -11.59
C ASN A 310 -1.11 -8.70 -10.66
N MET A 311 -1.24 -8.53 -9.34
CA MET A 311 -0.33 -9.15 -8.37
C MET A 311 -0.44 -10.69 -8.41
N ALA A 312 -1.66 -11.23 -8.49
CA ALA A 312 -1.87 -12.67 -8.60
C ALA A 312 -1.28 -13.24 -9.90
N MET A 313 -1.48 -12.56 -11.04
CA MET A 313 -0.93 -13.02 -12.32
C MET A 313 0.60 -12.95 -12.35
N CYS A 314 1.18 -11.86 -11.86
CA CYS A 314 2.64 -11.73 -11.80
C CYS A 314 3.25 -12.73 -10.81
N ALA A 315 2.59 -13.02 -9.67
CA ALA A 315 3.05 -14.05 -8.74
C ALA A 315 3.00 -15.45 -9.40
N ALA A 316 1.93 -15.77 -10.12
CA ALA A 316 1.82 -17.03 -10.88
C ALA A 316 2.95 -17.19 -11.90
N VAL A 317 3.26 -16.15 -12.68
CA VAL A 317 4.40 -16.19 -13.63
C VAL A 317 5.73 -16.37 -12.89
N ARG A 318 5.93 -15.66 -11.77
CA ARG A 318 7.14 -15.79 -10.95
C ARG A 318 7.36 -17.22 -10.49
N VAL A 319 6.34 -17.84 -9.89
CA VAL A 319 6.48 -19.21 -9.34
C VAL A 319 6.64 -20.25 -10.46
N SER A 320 6.13 -19.97 -11.67
CA SER A 320 6.38 -20.84 -12.82
C SER A 320 7.84 -20.88 -13.31
N GLY A 321 8.73 -20.04 -12.75
CA GLY A 321 10.18 -20.08 -12.98
C GLY A 321 10.64 -19.38 -14.26
N VAL A 322 9.84 -18.47 -14.83
CA VAL A 322 10.22 -17.74 -16.04
C VAL A 322 11.25 -16.66 -15.71
N GLU A 323 12.47 -16.85 -16.19
CA GLU A 323 13.53 -15.85 -16.12
C GLU A 323 13.68 -15.06 -17.45
N ASP A 324 13.29 -15.67 -18.59
CA ASP A 324 13.42 -15.09 -19.93
C ASP A 324 12.07 -14.99 -20.67
N VAL A 325 11.75 -13.79 -21.16
CA VAL A 325 10.54 -13.44 -21.92
C VAL A 325 10.47 -14.17 -23.26
N ASP A 326 11.63 -14.47 -23.86
CA ASP A 326 11.71 -15.16 -25.16
C ASP A 326 11.36 -16.65 -25.04
N VAL A 327 11.44 -17.21 -23.82
CA VAL A 327 11.20 -18.63 -23.54
C VAL A 327 9.82 -18.86 -22.89
N MET A 328 9.00 -17.80 -22.72
CA MET A 328 7.67 -17.91 -22.12
C MET A 328 6.72 -18.85 -22.88
N THR A 329 6.06 -19.73 -22.14
CA THR A 329 4.95 -20.54 -22.66
C THR A 329 3.77 -19.64 -23.05
N PRO A 330 2.88 -20.10 -23.97
CA PRO A 330 1.68 -19.35 -24.32
C PRO A 330 0.81 -19.00 -23.10
N PHE A 331 0.73 -19.90 -22.12
CA PHE A 331 0.02 -19.67 -20.87
C PHE A 331 0.63 -18.53 -20.04
N GLN A 332 1.94 -18.58 -19.79
CA GLN A 332 2.64 -17.52 -19.05
C GLN A 332 2.51 -16.15 -19.73
N ARG A 333 2.58 -16.15 -21.07
CA ARG A 333 2.36 -14.94 -21.88
C ARG A 333 0.93 -14.40 -21.72
N GLU A 334 -0.07 -15.27 -21.70
CA GLU A 334 -1.47 -14.89 -21.46
C GLU A 334 -1.66 -14.30 -20.06
N LEU A 335 -1.02 -14.86 -19.02
CA LEU A 335 -1.06 -14.27 -17.67
C LEU A 335 -0.52 -12.84 -17.63
N LEU A 336 0.57 -12.56 -18.34
CA LEU A 336 1.11 -11.21 -18.43
C LEU A 336 0.22 -10.27 -19.26
N PHE A 337 -0.50 -10.78 -20.27
CA PHE A 337 -1.51 -9.99 -20.97
C PHE A 337 -2.67 -9.62 -20.03
N ILE A 338 -3.15 -10.56 -19.22
CA ILE A 338 -4.19 -10.29 -18.21
C ILE A 338 -3.68 -9.27 -17.19
N ALA A 339 -2.45 -9.40 -16.69
CA ALA A 339 -1.83 -8.44 -15.79
C ALA A 339 -1.76 -7.03 -16.43
N ARG A 340 -1.34 -6.95 -17.70
CA ARG A 340 -1.29 -5.70 -18.45
C ARG A 340 -2.67 -5.07 -18.60
N ASP A 341 -3.68 -5.84 -18.97
CA ASP A 341 -5.05 -5.35 -19.16
C ASP A 341 -5.60 -4.78 -17.83
N ALA A 342 -5.34 -5.44 -16.70
CA ALA A 342 -5.69 -4.94 -15.35
C ALA A 342 -4.94 -3.63 -15.01
N LEU A 343 -3.68 -3.49 -15.40
CA LEU A 343 -2.90 -2.26 -15.17
C LEU A 343 -3.34 -1.10 -16.09
N GLU A 344 -3.76 -1.39 -17.33
CA GLU A 344 -4.36 -0.39 -18.22
C GLU A 344 -5.68 0.14 -17.64
N GLU A 345 -6.52 -0.76 -17.13
CA GLU A 345 -7.76 -0.41 -16.43
C GLU A 345 -7.45 0.41 -15.16
N HIS A 346 -6.48 -0.02 -14.35
CA HIS A 346 -6.01 0.75 -13.18
C HIS A 346 -5.66 2.18 -13.59
N LEU A 347 -4.78 2.37 -14.58
CA LEU A 347 -4.42 3.71 -15.05
C LEU A 347 -5.66 4.48 -15.56
N SER A 348 -6.59 3.82 -16.24
CA SER A 348 -7.84 4.42 -16.69
C SER A 348 -8.66 4.99 -15.55
N ILE A 349 -8.88 4.21 -14.50
CA ILE A 349 -9.65 4.61 -13.31
C ILE A 349 -9.02 5.84 -12.67
N MET A 350 -7.70 5.85 -12.57
CA MET A 350 -6.95 6.94 -11.93
C MET A 350 -7.03 8.26 -12.72
N VAL A 351 -7.15 8.21 -14.05
CA VAL A 351 -7.23 9.41 -14.90
C VAL A 351 -8.65 9.85 -15.27
N GLU A 352 -9.65 8.98 -15.13
CA GLU A 352 -11.06 9.28 -15.43
C GLU A 352 -11.64 10.30 -14.44
N GLU A 353 -11.46 10.06 -13.14
CA GLU A 353 -11.92 10.96 -12.08
C GLU A 353 -10.83 11.16 -11.00
N PRO A 354 -9.69 11.76 -11.36
CA PRO A 354 -8.52 11.83 -10.48
C PRO A 354 -8.86 12.49 -9.14
N ARG A 355 -9.74 13.50 -9.15
CA ARG A 355 -10.09 14.28 -7.95
C ARG A 355 -10.89 13.51 -6.90
N ILE A 356 -11.57 12.42 -7.26
CA ILE A 356 -12.33 11.60 -6.30
C ILE A 356 -11.38 10.70 -5.49
N TYR A 357 -10.33 10.20 -6.12
CA TYR A 357 -9.42 9.23 -5.52
C TYR A 357 -8.03 9.81 -5.22
N LEU A 358 -7.33 10.32 -6.24
CA LEU A 358 -5.96 10.84 -6.11
C LEU A 358 -5.87 11.98 -5.10
N ARG A 359 -6.88 12.87 -5.04
CA ARG A 359 -6.86 14.01 -4.10
C ARG A 359 -6.67 13.59 -2.64
N ASN A 360 -7.20 12.42 -2.28
CA ASN A 360 -7.15 11.87 -0.93
C ASN A 360 -5.81 11.19 -0.62
N LEU A 361 -4.96 10.91 -1.62
CA LEU A 361 -3.64 10.34 -1.40
C LEU A 361 -2.71 11.23 -0.56
N ARG A 362 -3.01 12.53 -0.44
CA ARG A 362 -2.30 13.42 0.51
C ARG A 362 -2.37 12.92 1.95
N PHE A 363 -3.40 12.15 2.28
CA PHE A 363 -3.59 11.55 3.61
C PHE A 363 -3.13 10.10 3.65
N ALA A 364 -2.72 9.51 2.52
CA ALA A 364 -2.42 8.11 2.43
C ALA A 364 -1.08 7.73 3.06
N MET A 365 -1.00 6.46 3.42
CA MET A 365 0.24 5.79 3.79
C MET A 365 1.20 5.75 2.60
N ASP A 366 2.51 5.74 2.87
CA ASP A 366 3.56 5.73 1.82
C ASP A 366 3.38 4.54 0.85
N PHE A 367 2.85 3.40 1.33
CA PHE A 367 2.53 2.23 0.50
C PHE A 367 1.54 2.51 -0.64
N VAL A 368 0.55 3.38 -0.45
CA VAL A 368 -0.46 3.66 -1.49
C VAL A 368 0.17 4.45 -2.66
N TRP A 369 1.13 5.33 -2.35
CA TRP A 369 1.94 6.02 -3.35
C TRP A 369 2.84 5.04 -4.12
N ALA A 370 3.42 4.06 -3.41
CA ALA A 370 4.20 2.99 -3.99
C ALA A 370 3.38 2.21 -5.03
N LYS A 371 2.14 1.80 -4.69
CA LYS A 371 1.24 1.08 -5.62
C LYS A 371 0.99 1.85 -6.91
N CYS A 372 0.67 3.14 -6.81
CA CYS A 372 0.39 3.96 -8.00
C CYS A 372 1.61 4.01 -8.94
N THR A 373 2.80 4.17 -8.37
CA THR A 373 4.06 4.23 -9.12
C THR A 373 4.40 2.87 -9.72
N PHE A 374 4.34 1.80 -8.92
CA PHE A 374 4.54 0.43 -9.36
C PHE A 374 3.62 0.06 -10.52
N CYS A 375 2.30 0.31 -10.41
CA CYS A 375 1.34 -0.08 -11.43
C CYS A 375 1.67 0.57 -12.78
N TYR A 376 2.06 1.84 -12.78
CA TYR A 376 2.45 2.52 -14.02
C TYR A 376 3.77 1.97 -14.59
N LEU A 377 4.79 1.80 -13.74
CA LEU A 377 6.09 1.28 -14.17
C LEU A 377 5.98 -0.15 -14.74
N LEU A 378 5.22 -1.01 -14.08
CA LEU A 378 4.96 -2.36 -14.56
C LEU A 378 4.16 -2.34 -15.86
N LEU A 379 3.18 -1.45 -16.00
CA LEU A 379 2.42 -1.30 -17.25
C LEU A 379 3.34 -0.98 -18.42
N VAL A 380 4.17 0.06 -18.31
CA VAL A 380 5.10 0.43 -19.39
C VAL A 380 6.13 -0.66 -19.66
N LYS A 381 6.56 -1.40 -18.61
CA LYS A 381 7.42 -2.59 -18.76
C LYS A 381 6.71 -3.65 -19.62
N LEU A 382 5.52 -4.07 -19.24
CA LEU A 382 4.76 -5.09 -19.97
C LEU A 382 4.39 -4.64 -21.40
N SER A 383 4.10 -3.36 -21.62
CA SER A 383 3.85 -2.82 -22.96
C SER A 383 5.07 -2.90 -23.89
N LEU A 384 6.29 -2.87 -23.33
CA LEU A 384 7.52 -3.08 -24.10
C LEU A 384 7.84 -4.56 -24.32
N LEU A 385 7.58 -5.42 -23.33
CA LEU A 385 7.82 -6.87 -23.39
C LEU A 385 6.79 -7.62 -24.24
N LEU A 386 5.58 -7.10 -24.33
CA LEU A 386 4.47 -7.69 -25.08
C LEU A 386 3.97 -6.74 -26.19
N PRO A 387 4.78 -6.46 -27.23
CA PRO A 387 4.33 -5.66 -28.36
C PRO A 387 3.11 -6.33 -29.01
N SER A 388 2.11 -5.53 -29.40
CA SER A 388 0.94 -6.03 -30.12
C SER A 388 1.34 -6.55 -31.50
N SER A 389 1.57 -7.86 -31.62
CA SER A 389 1.89 -8.51 -32.90
C SER A 389 0.61 -8.62 -33.76
N GLY A 390 0.39 -7.64 -34.65
CA GLY A 390 -0.54 -7.74 -35.79
C GLY A 390 -2.04 -7.55 -35.49
N THR A 391 -2.65 -6.59 -36.22
CA THR A 391 -4.10 -6.36 -36.50
C THR A 391 -5.16 -6.41 -35.38
N SER A 392 -4.84 -6.82 -34.16
CA SER A 392 -5.71 -6.70 -32.99
C SER A 392 -5.15 -5.64 -32.04
N CYS A 393 -5.77 -4.46 -32.05
CA CYS A 393 -5.46 -3.31 -31.21
C CYS A 393 -5.87 -3.58 -29.75
N ARG A 394 -5.26 -4.56 -29.08
CA ARG A 394 -5.67 -4.98 -27.71
C ARG A 394 -4.92 -4.23 -26.60
N GLY A 395 -4.63 -2.94 -26.78
CA GLY A 395 -3.93 -2.13 -25.78
C GLY A 395 -3.78 -0.68 -26.21
N ARG A 396 -3.53 0.22 -25.25
CA ARG A 396 -3.32 1.65 -25.51
C ARG A 396 -2.12 1.88 -26.40
N SER A 397 -2.19 2.92 -27.25
CA SER A 397 -1.01 3.33 -28.00
C SER A 397 0.09 3.78 -27.04
N SER A 398 1.36 3.60 -27.42
CA SER A 398 2.47 4.02 -26.57
C SER A 398 2.45 5.53 -26.28
N GLN A 399 1.84 6.33 -27.17
CA GLN A 399 1.61 7.75 -26.96
C GLN A 399 0.54 8.00 -25.88
N GLU A 400 -0.60 7.30 -25.94
CA GLU A 400 -1.64 7.39 -24.90
C GLU A 400 -1.11 7.02 -23.51
N LEU A 401 -0.21 6.02 -23.41
CA LEU A 401 0.42 5.64 -22.14
C LEU A 401 1.32 6.76 -21.57
N ILE A 402 2.02 7.51 -22.44
CA ILE A 402 2.81 8.68 -22.03
C ILE A 402 1.86 9.80 -21.57
N ASP A 403 0.81 10.08 -22.34
CA ASP A 403 -0.13 11.16 -22.05
C ASP A 403 -0.86 10.90 -20.72
N HIS A 404 -1.38 9.68 -20.52
CA HIS A 404 -2.01 9.28 -19.26
C HIS A 404 -1.02 9.24 -18.10
N GLY A 405 0.23 8.82 -18.34
CA GLY A 405 1.31 8.89 -17.35
C GLY A 405 1.58 10.32 -16.89
N ASN A 406 1.63 11.27 -17.82
CA ASN A 406 1.79 12.69 -17.52
C ASN A 406 0.59 13.26 -16.76
N THR A 407 -0.64 12.85 -17.09
CA THR A 407 -1.84 13.21 -16.31
C THR A 407 -1.75 12.70 -14.88
N LEU A 408 -1.41 11.41 -14.69
CA LEU A 408 -1.21 10.83 -13.36
C LEU A 408 -0.12 11.57 -12.58
N LEU A 409 1.01 11.89 -13.21
CA LEU A 409 2.11 12.63 -12.61
C LEU A 409 1.68 14.04 -12.18
N ALA A 410 0.93 14.75 -13.02
CA ALA A 410 0.43 16.09 -12.72
C ALA A 410 -0.51 16.09 -11.51
N GLU A 411 -1.46 15.15 -11.48
CA GLU A 411 -2.40 15.01 -10.37
C GLU A 411 -1.68 14.62 -9.07
N LEU A 412 -0.74 13.68 -9.10
CA LEU A 412 0.05 13.31 -7.91
C LEU A 412 0.93 14.48 -7.40
N ARG A 413 1.45 15.32 -8.29
CA ARG A 413 2.19 16.54 -7.91
C ARG A 413 1.30 17.57 -7.22
N ASP A 414 0.10 17.80 -7.75
CA ASP A 414 -0.88 18.70 -7.13
C ASP A 414 -1.23 18.24 -5.70
N VAL A 415 -1.42 16.93 -5.53
CA VAL A 415 -1.67 16.30 -4.23
C VAL A 415 -0.48 16.46 -3.27
N GLY A 416 0.74 16.37 -3.79
CA GLY A 416 1.98 16.56 -3.03
C GLY A 416 2.28 18.01 -2.64
N GLY A 417 1.49 18.99 -3.09
CA GLY A 417 1.74 20.41 -2.90
C GLY A 417 2.42 21.02 -4.12
N GLY A 418 1.60 21.45 -5.09
CA GLY A 418 2.07 22.07 -6.33
C GLY A 418 2.89 23.35 -6.13
N GLU A 419 3.70 23.70 -7.13
CA GLU A 419 4.65 24.84 -7.19
C GLU A 419 4.00 26.25 -7.12
N GLY A 420 2.74 26.37 -6.69
CA GLY A 420 1.89 27.55 -6.98
C GLY A 420 1.37 28.37 -5.80
N GLU A 421 1.45 27.92 -4.54
CA GLU A 421 0.93 28.71 -3.41
C GLU A 421 2.00 28.99 -2.35
N SER A 422 2.25 30.28 -2.18
CA SER A 422 3.18 30.93 -1.25
C SER A 422 2.76 30.83 0.23
N SER A 423 2.15 29.71 0.63
CA SER A 423 1.95 29.35 2.03
C SER A 423 3.07 28.39 2.43
N ALA A 424 3.97 28.87 3.28
CA ALA A 424 5.07 28.10 3.83
C ALA A 424 4.60 26.78 4.47
N GLY A 425 4.83 25.65 3.77
CA GLY A 425 4.61 24.29 4.27
C GLY A 425 4.07 23.35 3.20
N GLY A 426 4.96 22.70 2.43
CA GLY A 426 4.56 21.66 1.48
C GLY A 426 4.05 20.42 2.23
N TYR A 427 2.89 19.91 1.83
CA TYR A 427 2.19 18.76 2.43
C TYR A 427 2.86 17.39 2.19
N GLN A 428 4.12 17.38 1.72
CA GLN A 428 4.72 16.20 1.10
C GLN A 428 5.57 15.38 2.09
N SER A 429 5.29 14.07 2.14
CA SER A 429 6.20 13.07 2.72
C SER A 429 7.43 12.93 1.79
N ASN A 430 8.64 12.80 2.34
CA ASN A 430 9.85 12.55 1.53
C ASN A 430 9.68 11.33 0.62
N THR A 431 9.05 10.27 1.12
CA THR A 431 8.79 9.06 0.33
C THR A 431 7.84 9.35 -0.84
N SER A 432 6.81 10.17 -0.65
CA SER A 432 5.92 10.57 -1.75
C SER A 432 6.62 11.43 -2.82
N ARG A 433 7.62 12.26 -2.44
CA ARG A 433 8.47 12.98 -3.40
C ARG A 433 9.26 12.04 -4.28
N LEU A 434 9.89 11.06 -3.65
CA LEU A 434 10.69 10.04 -4.32
C LEU A 434 9.84 9.19 -5.27
N TYR A 435 8.61 8.81 -4.89
CA TYR A 435 7.68 8.12 -5.80
C TYR A 435 7.28 8.96 -7.01
N ILE A 436 7.00 10.25 -6.82
CA ILE A 436 6.69 11.17 -7.94
C ILE A 436 7.90 11.33 -8.87
N GLN A 437 9.11 11.41 -8.30
CA GLN A 437 10.35 11.48 -9.09
C GLN A 437 10.57 10.19 -9.87
N LEU A 438 10.38 9.04 -9.24
CA LEU A 438 10.47 7.73 -9.88
C LEU A 438 9.47 7.58 -11.03
N LEU A 439 8.22 8.00 -10.83
CA LEU A 439 7.20 8.03 -11.87
C LEU A 439 7.61 8.91 -13.05
N LYS A 440 8.09 10.14 -12.77
CA LYS A 440 8.58 11.08 -13.80
C LYS A 440 9.69 10.43 -14.63
N THR A 441 10.72 9.89 -13.98
CA THR A 441 11.84 9.23 -14.66
C THR A 441 11.36 8.05 -15.48
N GLY A 442 10.40 7.26 -14.97
CA GLY A 442 9.79 6.14 -15.69
C GLY A 442 9.12 6.57 -17.00
N ILE A 443 8.34 7.65 -16.97
CA ILE A 443 7.67 8.21 -18.15
C ILE A 443 8.71 8.68 -19.19
N GLU A 444 9.71 9.45 -18.76
CA GLU A 444 10.74 10.01 -19.65
C GLU A 444 11.56 8.91 -20.33
N ARG A 445 11.97 7.88 -19.57
CA ARG A 445 12.74 6.76 -20.09
C ARG A 445 11.93 5.88 -21.04
N PHE A 446 10.65 5.65 -20.74
CA PHE A 446 9.74 4.96 -21.64
C PHE A 446 9.61 5.72 -22.98
N ALA A 447 9.39 7.04 -22.94
CA ALA A 447 9.31 7.87 -24.14
C ALA A 447 10.60 7.81 -24.99
N ASN A 448 11.77 7.91 -24.35
CA ASN A 448 13.06 7.83 -25.04
C ASN A 448 13.35 6.45 -25.64
N THR A 449 12.92 5.38 -24.97
CA THR A 449 13.04 4.01 -25.53
C THR A 449 12.19 3.84 -26.79
N LEU A 450 11.06 4.53 -26.89
CA LEU A 450 10.20 4.47 -28.08
C LEU A 450 10.74 5.29 -29.24
N THR A 451 11.37 6.45 -28.99
CA THR A 451 12.01 7.26 -30.04
C THR A 451 13.21 6.51 -30.63
N THR A 452 14.09 5.97 -29.79
CA THR A 452 15.25 5.17 -30.23
C THR A 452 14.85 3.94 -31.05
N LYS A 453 13.77 3.22 -30.67
CA LYS A 453 13.23 2.11 -31.47
C LYS A 453 12.67 2.57 -32.83
N LYS A 454 12.02 3.73 -32.90
CA LYS A 454 11.54 4.31 -34.18
C LYS A 454 12.68 4.68 -35.11
N ASP A 455 13.74 5.27 -34.58
CA ASP A 455 14.91 5.69 -35.36
C ASP A 455 15.68 4.48 -35.93
N GLN A 456 15.87 3.43 -35.12
CA GLN A 456 16.49 2.17 -35.58
C GLN A 456 15.64 1.43 -36.64
N GLY A 457 14.30 1.55 -36.57
CA GLY A 457 13.39 1.00 -37.58
C GLY A 457 13.43 1.75 -38.92
N HIS A 458 13.75 3.05 -38.92
CA HIS A 458 13.86 3.86 -40.13
C HIS A 458 15.16 3.61 -40.91
N ASP A 459 16.28 3.38 -40.21
CA ASP A 459 17.57 3.10 -40.87
C ASP A 459 17.62 1.73 -41.57
N MET A 460 16.89 0.72 -41.06
CA MET A 460 16.77 -0.58 -41.71
C MET A 460 15.90 -0.57 -42.97
N SER A 461 14.96 0.38 -43.10
CA SER A 461 14.14 0.53 -44.31
C SER A 461 14.91 1.15 -45.48
N CYS A 462 15.95 1.93 -45.21
CA CYS A 462 16.75 2.58 -46.26
C CYS A 462 17.95 1.73 -46.73
N ALA A 463 18.28 0.66 -46.00
CA ALA A 463 19.40 -0.23 -46.28
C ALA A 463 19.09 -1.38 -47.30
N SER A 464 17.83 -1.58 -47.70
CA SER A 464 17.43 -2.72 -48.56
C SER A 464 17.73 -2.56 -50.07
N LYS A 465 18.67 -1.67 -50.45
CA LYS A 465 19.20 -1.61 -51.82
C LYS A 465 20.71 -1.34 -51.84
N ARG A 466 21.52 -2.28 -51.34
CA ARG A 466 22.86 -2.55 -51.90
C ARG A 466 23.41 -3.88 -51.41
N ALA A 467 23.57 -4.81 -52.35
CA ALA A 467 24.34 -6.04 -52.19
C ALA A 467 25.86 -5.73 -52.14
N PRO A 468 26.69 -6.66 -51.65
CA PRO A 468 27.86 -6.34 -50.85
C PRO A 468 29.15 -6.24 -51.66
N SER A 469 30.06 -5.36 -51.25
CA SER A 469 31.48 -5.47 -51.58
C SER A 469 32.34 -4.97 -50.43
N SER A 470 33.15 -5.90 -49.90
CA SER A 470 34.40 -5.74 -49.14
C SER A 470 34.45 -4.81 -47.93
N LEU A 471 34.76 -5.43 -46.78
CA LEU A 471 35.40 -4.85 -45.59
C LEU A 471 36.53 -3.86 -45.98
N PRO A 472 36.74 -2.82 -45.17
CA PRO A 472 37.78 -2.96 -44.15
C PRO A 472 37.36 -2.48 -42.75
N ALA A 473 38.15 -2.95 -41.78
CA ALA A 473 38.08 -2.65 -40.36
C ALA A 473 38.14 -1.15 -40.06
N ASP A 474 37.35 -0.69 -39.08
CA ASP A 474 37.69 0.37 -38.11
C ASP A 474 36.56 0.50 -37.07
N SER A 475 36.62 -0.30 -36.00
CA SER A 475 35.66 -0.30 -34.88
C SER A 475 36.07 0.61 -33.70
N ALA A 476 36.98 1.56 -33.91
CA ALA A 476 37.50 2.41 -32.83
C ALA A 476 36.79 3.78 -32.67
N ALA A 477 36.00 4.23 -33.66
CA ALA A 477 35.44 5.58 -33.67
C ALA A 477 34.09 5.73 -32.93
N ALA A 478 33.28 4.66 -32.83
CA ALA A 478 31.96 4.71 -32.19
C ALA A 478 32.03 4.77 -30.65
N SER A 479 33.09 4.19 -30.06
CA SER A 479 33.37 4.24 -28.62
C SER A 479 33.77 5.65 -28.16
N ALA A 480 34.48 6.40 -29.01
CA ALA A 480 34.93 7.76 -28.69
C ALA A 480 33.79 8.78 -28.69
N ALA A 481 32.76 8.60 -29.52
CA ALA A 481 31.60 9.51 -29.58
C ALA A 481 30.68 9.36 -28.35
N ALA A 482 30.52 8.15 -27.83
CA ALA A 482 29.77 7.89 -26.59
C ALA A 482 30.50 8.42 -25.34
N ALA A 483 31.84 8.29 -25.30
CA ALA A 483 32.65 8.86 -24.23
C ALA A 483 32.71 10.40 -24.26
N ALA A 484 32.69 11.01 -25.45
CA ALA A 484 32.66 12.46 -25.61
C ALA A 484 31.30 13.08 -25.20
N ALA A 485 30.18 12.38 -25.42
CA ALA A 485 28.86 12.81 -24.96
C ALA A 485 28.73 12.75 -23.42
N ALA A 486 29.33 11.74 -22.78
CA ALA A 486 29.39 11.64 -21.32
C ALA A 486 30.31 12.72 -20.69
N ALA A 487 31.40 13.10 -21.36
CA ALA A 487 32.29 14.17 -20.90
C ALA A 487 31.73 15.58 -21.11
N ALA A 488 30.86 15.78 -22.12
CA ALA A 488 30.22 17.08 -22.37
C ALA A 488 29.14 17.43 -21.33
N ALA A 489 28.54 16.44 -20.67
CA ALA A 489 27.60 16.64 -19.57
C ALA A 489 28.28 17.06 -18.24
N ALA A 490 29.61 16.98 -18.16
CA ALA A 490 30.39 17.28 -16.96
C ALA A 490 30.97 18.71 -16.91
N ASN A 491 30.73 19.56 -17.91
CA ASN A 491 31.42 20.84 -18.08
C ASN A 491 30.50 22.07 -18.23
N ASP A 492 29.28 22.05 -17.68
CA ASP A 492 28.44 23.26 -17.57
C ASP A 492 28.45 23.78 -16.12
N ASP A 493 29.57 24.36 -15.72
CA ASP A 493 29.75 25.04 -14.43
C ASP A 493 29.42 26.53 -14.58
N GLY A 494 28.20 26.88 -14.19
CA GLY A 494 27.67 28.24 -14.10
C GLY A 494 27.10 28.56 -12.71
N GLN A 495 27.95 28.47 -11.68
CA GLN A 495 27.87 29.13 -10.35
C GLN A 495 26.52 29.11 -9.60
N GLY A 496 26.42 28.19 -8.64
CA GLY A 496 25.40 28.18 -7.58
C GLY A 496 25.64 27.07 -6.55
N GLN A 497 26.67 27.26 -5.70
CA GLN A 497 27.16 26.40 -4.62
C GLN A 497 26.09 25.53 -3.89
N ILE A 498 26.08 24.22 -4.15
CA ILE A 498 25.61 23.18 -3.20
C ILE A 498 26.69 22.07 -3.17
N GLN A 499 27.09 21.70 -1.96
CA GLN A 499 28.15 20.75 -1.66
C GLN A 499 27.88 19.36 -2.25
N GLY A 500 28.95 18.72 -2.75
CA GLY A 500 28.90 17.38 -3.34
C GLY A 500 28.56 16.28 -2.34
N GLY A 501 27.54 15.50 -2.69
CA GLY A 501 27.26 14.15 -2.26
C GLY A 501 26.89 13.33 -3.51
N GLY A 502 27.26 12.05 -3.56
CA GLY A 502 27.12 11.18 -4.73
C GLY A 502 25.68 11.06 -5.25
N LEU A 503 25.51 10.46 -6.43
CA LEU A 503 24.21 10.15 -7.04
C LEU A 503 23.26 9.51 -6.00
N GLU A 504 22.44 10.33 -5.35
CA GLU A 504 21.44 9.87 -4.39
C GLU A 504 20.45 8.98 -5.13
N SER A 505 20.36 7.74 -4.68
CA SER A 505 19.33 6.76 -5.03
C SER A 505 17.94 7.40 -4.90
N PHE A 506 17.33 7.81 -6.01
CA PHE A 506 16.01 8.46 -6.01
C PHE A 506 14.83 7.48 -5.88
N VAL A 507 15.10 6.16 -5.86
CA VAL A 507 14.09 5.15 -5.55
C VAL A 507 14.01 5.01 -4.03
N PRO A 508 12.80 5.09 -3.43
CA PRO A 508 12.65 4.82 -2.00
C PRO A 508 13.19 3.45 -1.63
N GLU A 509 13.98 3.37 -0.56
CA GLU A 509 14.49 2.09 -0.04
C GLU A 509 13.35 1.08 0.19
N GLN A 510 12.20 1.55 0.69
CA GLN A 510 11.03 0.69 0.92
C GLN A 510 10.52 0.05 -0.38
N PHE A 511 10.63 0.75 -1.52
CA PHE A 511 10.20 0.23 -2.81
C PHE A 511 11.05 -0.95 -3.29
N VAL A 512 12.31 -1.01 -2.85
CA VAL A 512 13.28 -2.02 -3.27
C VAL A 512 13.38 -3.16 -2.26
N PHE A 513 13.38 -2.84 -0.97
CA PHE A 513 13.70 -3.80 0.10
C PHE A 513 12.51 -4.23 0.94
N GLU A 514 11.46 -3.40 1.03
CA GLU A 514 10.30 -3.70 1.90
C GLU A 514 9.16 -4.34 1.12
N TRP A 515 8.87 -3.85 -0.09
CA TRP A 515 7.75 -4.34 -0.88
C TRP A 515 8.20 -5.41 -1.87
N ASP A 516 7.53 -6.56 -1.84
CA ASP A 516 7.65 -7.58 -2.87
C ASP A 516 6.68 -7.26 -4.01
N PHE A 517 7.24 -6.75 -5.11
CA PHE A 517 6.50 -6.33 -6.29
C PHE A 517 6.65 -7.33 -7.45
N PRO A 518 5.74 -8.33 -7.53
CA PRO A 518 5.20 -8.92 -8.72
C PRO A 518 5.71 -8.40 -10.06
N GLY A 519 6.57 -9.07 -10.82
CA GLY A 519 6.78 -8.64 -12.21
C GLY A 519 7.78 -7.51 -12.48
N LEU A 520 8.08 -6.64 -11.51
CA LEU A 520 9.20 -5.69 -11.68
C LEU A 520 10.55 -6.43 -11.70
N THR A 521 10.67 -7.47 -10.89
CA THR A 521 11.87 -8.32 -10.82
C THR A 521 11.83 -9.53 -11.76
N LEU A 522 10.69 -9.77 -12.41
CA LEU A 522 10.63 -10.75 -13.49
C LEU A 522 11.40 -10.16 -14.66
N PHE A 523 12.36 -10.93 -15.18
CA PHE A 523 13.17 -10.63 -16.36
C PHE A 523 14.34 -9.66 -16.11
N SER A 524 15.57 -10.20 -16.05
CA SER A 524 16.81 -9.43 -16.23
C SER A 524 16.93 -9.11 -17.72
N SER A 525 16.76 -7.85 -18.08
CA SER A 525 16.34 -7.54 -19.44
C SER A 525 17.52 -7.37 -20.42
N GLY A 526 17.70 -8.35 -21.32
CA GLY A 526 18.65 -8.29 -22.45
C GLY A 526 18.26 -7.35 -23.60
N ILE A 527 17.06 -6.74 -23.57
CA ILE A 527 16.51 -5.95 -24.68
C ILE A 527 15.99 -4.59 -24.17
N GLY A 528 16.80 -3.54 -24.29
CA GLY A 528 16.37 -2.13 -24.22
C GLY A 528 15.69 -1.67 -22.91
N MET A 529 15.70 -2.50 -21.88
CA MET A 529 15.01 -2.30 -20.60
C MET A 529 15.98 -2.30 -19.40
N ALA A 530 17.28 -2.39 -19.70
CA ALA A 530 18.36 -2.17 -18.75
C ALA A 530 18.13 -0.90 -17.92
N TRP A 531 17.50 0.15 -18.47
CA TRP A 531 17.24 1.36 -17.72
C TRP A 531 16.32 1.17 -16.49
N LEU A 532 15.31 0.30 -16.55
CA LEU A 532 14.42 0.09 -15.40
C LEU A 532 15.11 -0.77 -14.35
N ASP A 533 15.84 -1.78 -14.81
CA ASP A 533 16.69 -2.59 -13.95
C ASP A 533 17.80 -1.72 -13.32
N ASP A 534 18.45 -0.84 -14.07
CA ASP A 534 19.47 0.13 -13.63
C ASP A 534 18.91 1.14 -12.63
N ILE A 535 17.66 1.57 -12.79
CA ILE A 535 16.99 2.42 -11.79
C ILE A 535 16.82 1.65 -10.48
N LEU A 536 16.44 0.37 -10.55
CA LEU A 536 16.28 -0.50 -9.37
C LEU A 536 17.62 -1.01 -8.81
N LEU A 537 18.69 -1.08 -9.61
CA LEU A 537 20.00 -1.60 -9.25
C LEU A 537 20.95 -0.49 -8.77
N GLY A 538 20.85 0.71 -9.36
CA GLY A 538 21.63 1.89 -8.96
C GLY A 538 21.39 2.28 -7.50
N THR A 539 20.26 1.86 -6.93
CA THR A 539 19.90 2.07 -5.53
C THR A 539 20.53 1.03 -4.60
N LEU A 540 20.79 -0.19 -5.09
CA LEU A 540 21.48 -1.25 -4.35
C LEU A 540 22.98 -0.92 -4.16
N ASN A 541 23.57 -0.18 -5.09
CA ASN A 541 24.99 0.19 -5.06
C ASN A 541 25.27 1.52 -4.33
N GLY A 542 24.24 2.22 -3.85
CA GLY A 542 24.37 3.52 -3.15
C GLY A 542 24.56 3.42 -1.63
N GLY A 543 24.52 2.21 -1.05
CA GLY A 543 24.67 1.96 0.38
C GLY A 543 26.02 1.35 0.74
N ASP A 544 27.10 2.13 0.67
CA ASP A 544 28.37 1.78 1.35
C ASP A 544 28.20 2.03 2.86
N ASP A 545 27.44 1.14 3.50
CA ASP A 545 27.55 0.71 4.90
C ASP A 545 26.26 -0.05 5.22
N PHE A 546 26.34 -1.37 5.32
CA PHE A 546 25.75 -2.21 6.39
C PHE A 546 25.37 -3.63 5.91
N LEU A 547 26.16 -4.59 6.40
CA LEU A 547 25.95 -6.05 6.53
C LEU A 547 24.86 -6.70 5.65
N ALA A 548 25.33 -7.29 4.55
CA ALA A 548 24.62 -8.21 3.68
C ALA A 548 23.84 -9.30 4.44
N TRP A 549 22.52 -9.24 4.38
CA TRP A 549 21.66 -10.40 4.43
C TRP A 549 21.06 -10.56 3.04
N GLY A 550 21.70 -11.40 2.22
CA GLY A 550 21.16 -11.79 0.93
C GLY A 550 19.86 -12.60 1.09
N PRO A 551 19.10 -12.79 -0.01
CA PRO A 551 17.91 -13.62 0.01
C PRO A 551 18.29 -15.02 0.51
N ILE A 552 17.57 -15.49 1.53
CA ILE A 552 17.77 -16.82 2.12
C ILE A 552 17.39 -17.86 1.06
N GLY A 553 18.40 -18.31 0.33
CA GLY A 553 18.35 -19.56 -0.39
C GLY A 553 18.13 -20.67 0.62
N ILE A 554 17.04 -21.41 0.43
CA ILE A 554 16.75 -22.64 1.18
C ILE A 554 17.89 -23.61 0.90
N LEU A 555 18.83 -23.71 1.83
CA LEU A 555 19.79 -24.81 1.86
C LEU A 555 19.03 -26.05 2.29
N SER A 556 18.86 -26.96 1.33
CA SER A 556 18.42 -28.33 1.55
C SER A 556 19.45 -29.08 2.40
N GLU A 557 19.01 -29.66 3.51
CA GLU A 557 19.46 -30.97 3.98
C GLU A 557 18.23 -31.85 4.30
#